data_AF-A0A9X8YMA1-F1
#
_entry.id   AF-A0A9X8YMA1-F1
#
_cell.length_a   1.000
_cell.length_b   1.000
_cell.length_c   1.000
_cell.angle_alpha   90.00
_cell.angle_beta   90.00
_cell.angle_gamma   90.00
#
_symmetry.space_group_name_H-M   'P 1'
#
loop_
_entity.id
_entity.type
_entity.pdbx_description
1 polymer ?
#
loop_
_entity_poly.entity_id
_entity_poly.type
_entity_poly.pdbx_seq_one_letter_code
_entity_poly.pdbx_strand_id
1 'polypeptide(L)' 'APVWLVRQAMPREMGSVRQLLDQDRGLFQLAGRGVQLADFYRSHRYCGYCGHEMHLSRTESACLCGHCKERYYPQ' A
#
# COMPACT_ATOMS: atom_id res chain seq x y z
N ALA A 1 0.42 0.93 -21.03
CA ALA A 1 0.12 2.24 -20.41
C ALA A 1 0.47 2.17 -18.92
N PRO A 2 0.84 3.28 -18.27
CA PRO A 2 1.09 3.29 -16.82
C PRO A 2 -0.20 3.00 -16.03
N VAL A 3 -0.04 2.44 -14.83
CA VAL A 3 -1.12 2.22 -13.85
C VAL A 3 -0.80 2.97 -12.58
N TRP A 4 -1.78 3.67 -12.03
CA TRP A 4 -1.62 4.58 -10.90
C TRP A 4 -2.29 4.03 -9.64
N LEU A 5 -1.66 4.24 -8.48
CA LEU A 5 -2.26 4.02 -7.17
C LEU A 5 -2.61 5.37 -6.54
N VAL A 6 -3.90 5.59 -6.28
CA VAL A 6 -4.39 6.73 -5.50
C VAL A 6 -4.93 6.21 -4.17
N ARG A 7 -4.31 6.64 -3.06
CA ARG A 7 -4.66 6.17 -1.69
C ARG A 7 -5.79 7.01 -1.09
N GLN A 8 -6.96 6.97 -1.71
CA GLN A 8 -8.13 7.74 -1.28
C GLN A 8 -9.39 6.87 -1.32
N ALA A 9 -10.17 6.86 -0.24
CA ALA A 9 -11.48 6.23 -0.22
C ALA A 9 -12.51 7.12 -0.94
N MET A 10 -13.35 6.52 -1.78
CA MET A 10 -14.49 7.19 -2.42
C MET A 10 -15.76 7.02 -1.56
N PRO A 11 -16.70 7.97 -1.61
CA PRO A 11 -17.91 7.92 -0.79
C PRO A 11 -18.91 6.83 -1.22
N ARG A 12 -18.78 6.32 -2.45
CA ARG A 12 -19.65 5.28 -3.03
C ARG A 12 -18.80 4.35 -3.91
N GLU A 13 -19.34 3.17 -4.21
CA GLU A 13 -18.75 2.20 -5.15
C GLU A 13 -17.35 1.68 -4.77
N MET A 14 -16.99 1.78 -3.49
CA MET A 14 -15.84 1.03 -2.97
C MET A 14 -16.19 -0.46 -2.92
N GLY A 15 -15.30 -1.32 -3.43
CA GLY A 15 -15.54 -2.75 -3.54
C GLY A 15 -14.29 -3.60 -3.31
N SER A 16 -14.45 -4.92 -3.29
CA SER A 16 -13.32 -5.85 -3.21
C SER A 16 -12.65 -5.98 -4.56
N VAL A 17 -11.31 -5.97 -4.60
CA VAL A 17 -10.54 -6.27 -5.81
C VAL A 17 -10.88 -7.63 -6.45
N ARG A 18 -11.48 -8.55 -5.67
CA ARG A 18 -11.97 -9.84 -6.16
C ARG A 18 -13.03 -9.72 -7.25
N GLN A 19 -13.72 -8.59 -7.37
CA GLN A 19 -14.65 -8.32 -8.46
C GLN A 19 -13.97 -8.30 -9.85
N LEU A 20 -12.63 -8.21 -9.90
CA LEU A 20 -11.83 -8.28 -11.12
C LEU A 20 -11.31 -9.70 -11.43
N LEU A 21 -11.61 -10.71 -10.60
CA LEU A 21 -11.06 -12.08 -10.76
C LEU A 21 -11.34 -12.68 -12.13
N ASP A 22 -12.57 -12.52 -12.62
CA ASP A 22 -13.04 -13.11 -13.88
C ASP A 22 -12.83 -12.19 -15.10
N GLN A 23 -12.16 -11.05 -14.93
CA GLN A 23 -11.91 -10.09 -16.01
C GLN A 23 -10.53 -10.33 -16.64
N ASP A 24 -9.65 -9.33 -16.64
CA ASP A 24 -8.29 -9.47 -17.11
C ASP A 24 -7.35 -9.83 -15.94
N ARG A 25 -6.59 -10.91 -16.12
CA ARG A 25 -5.64 -11.41 -15.11
C ARG A 25 -4.56 -10.38 -14.78
N GLY A 26 -4.07 -9.63 -15.77
CA GLY A 26 -3.06 -8.60 -15.57
C GLY A 26 -3.60 -7.44 -14.73
N LEU A 27 -4.81 -7.00 -15.02
CA LEU A 27 -5.52 -5.98 -14.27
C LEU A 27 -5.77 -6.40 -12.83
N PHE A 28 -6.24 -7.64 -12.60
CA PHE A 28 -6.42 -8.18 -11.25
C PHE A 28 -5.12 -8.17 -10.44
N GLN A 29 -4.00 -8.58 -11.05
CA GLN A 29 -2.69 -8.58 -10.39
C GLN A 29 -2.23 -7.16 -10.03
N LEU A 30 -2.37 -6.21 -10.96
CA LEU A 30 -1.97 -4.81 -10.74
C LEU A 30 -2.83 -4.12 -9.68
N ALA A 31 -4.15 -4.29 -9.76
CA ALA A 31 -5.09 -3.75 -8.77
C ALA A 31 -4.86 -4.38 -7.39
N GLY A 32 -4.66 -5.70 -7.32
CA GLY A 32 -4.37 -6.42 -6.09
C GLY A 32 -3.10 -5.91 -5.41
N ARG A 33 -2.02 -5.71 -6.18
CA ARG A 33 -0.78 -5.10 -5.69
C ARG A 33 -1.01 -3.68 -5.17
N GLY A 34 -1.83 -2.89 -5.85
CA GLY A 34 -2.19 -1.53 -5.40
C GLY A 34 -2.90 -1.53 -4.05
N VAL A 35 -3.88 -2.42 -3.85
CA VAL A 35 -4.60 -2.60 -2.59
C VAL A 35 -3.64 -3.03 -1.47
N GLN A 36 -2.81 -4.05 -1.72
CA GLN A 36 -1.82 -4.55 -0.76
C GLN A 36 -0.84 -3.45 -0.33
N LEU A 37 -0.36 -2.64 -1.27
CA LEU A 37 0.55 -1.54 -0.99
C LEU A 37 -0.13 -0.41 -0.19
N ALA A 38 -1.38 -0.08 -0.50
CA ALA A 38 -2.15 0.90 0.26
C ALA A 38 -2.35 0.46 1.72
N ASP A 39 -2.67 -0.83 1.94
CA ASP A 39 -2.81 -1.42 3.27
C ASP A 39 -1.48 -1.51 4.02
N PHE A 40 -0.39 -1.84 3.34
CA PHE A 40 0.96 -1.81 3.92
C PHE A 40 1.27 -0.42 4.48
N TYR A 41 1.09 0.63 3.68
CA TYR A 41 1.37 2.00 4.14
C TYR A 41 0.42 2.47 5.24
N ARG A 42 -0.82 2.00 5.27
CA ARG A 42 -1.79 2.31 6.33
C ARG A 42 -1.40 1.63 7.66
N SER A 43 -1.00 0.36 7.60
CA SER A 43 -0.61 -0.43 8.77
C SER A 43 0.74 -0.01 9.36
N HIS A 44 1.61 0.60 8.57
CA HIS A 44 2.92 1.10 8.98
C HIS A 44 2.95 2.63 9.11
N ARG A 45 1.86 3.23 9.62
CA ARG A 45 1.85 4.67 9.96
C ARG A 45 2.76 4.99 11.14
N TYR A 46 2.87 4.04 12.08
CA TYR A 46 3.74 4.14 13.26
C TYR A 46 4.69 2.95 13.30
N CYS A 47 5.89 3.16 13.85
CA CYS A 47 6.93 2.15 13.94
C CYS A 47 6.55 1.08 14.97
N GLY A 48 6.54 -0.18 14.56
CA GLY A 48 6.27 -1.31 15.45
C GLY A 48 7.31 -1.49 16.57
N TYR A 49 8.51 -0.91 16.43
CA TYR A 49 9.55 -0.98 17.46
C TYR A 49 9.50 0.16 18.48
N CYS A 50 9.31 1.41 18.02
CA CYS A 50 9.43 2.59 18.90
C CYS A 50 8.20 3.51 18.95
N GLY A 51 7.11 3.17 18.25
CA GLY A 51 5.86 3.93 18.25
C GLY A 51 5.87 5.27 17.51
N HIS A 52 7.02 5.74 17.02
CA HIS A 52 7.11 7.01 16.29
C HIS A 52 6.52 6.93 14.89
N GLU A 53 6.02 8.05 14.37
CA GLU A 53 5.49 8.15 13.01
C GLU A 53 6.56 7.78 11.96
N MET A 54 6.13 7.03 10.95
CA MET A 54 6.97 6.58 9.84
C MET A 54 6.74 7.43 8.60
N HIS A 55 7.72 7.44 7.70
CA HIS A 55 7.60 8.09 6.39
C HIS A 55 7.88 7.09 5.26
N LEU A 56 7.33 7.36 4.08
CA LEU A 56 7.54 6.52 2.91
C LEU A 56 8.93 6.77 2.31
N SER A 57 9.58 5.70 1.87
CA SER A 57 10.79 5.81 1.06
C SER A 57 10.46 6.40 -0.32
N ARG A 58 11.42 7.14 -0.89
CA ARG A 58 11.30 7.74 -2.23
C ARG A 58 11.83 6.83 -3.34
N THR A 59 12.59 5.79 -2.98
CA THR A 59 13.33 4.94 -3.93
C THR A 59 12.83 3.49 -3.94
N GLU A 60 12.03 3.11 -2.96
CA GLU A 60 11.56 1.75 -2.74
C GLU A 60 10.16 1.75 -2.09
N SER A 61 9.43 0.65 -2.23
CA SER A 61 8.17 0.45 -1.51
C SER A 61 8.46 0.06 -0.06
N ALA A 62 8.79 1.04 0.78
CA ALA A 62 9.15 0.82 2.17
C ALA A 62 8.65 1.95 3.08
N CYS A 63 8.40 1.63 4.35
CA CYS A 63 8.18 2.61 5.42
C CYS A 63 9.44 2.69 6.29
N LEU A 64 9.88 3.91 6.58
CA LEU A 64 11.13 4.21 7.29
C LEU A 64 10.84 4.94 8.60
N CYS A 65 11.50 4.53 9.69
CA CYS A 65 11.46 5.24 10.96
C CYS A 65 12.61 6.24 11.07
N GLY A 66 12.29 7.53 11.21
CA GLY A 66 13.30 8.57 11.42
C GLY A 66 14.02 8.48 12.78
N HIS A 67 13.33 7.95 13.80
CA HIS A 67 13.79 7.86 15.18
C HIS A 67 14.77 6.70 15.41
N CYS A 68 14.33 5.45 15.19
CA CYS A 68 15.13 4.25 15.48
C CYS A 68 15.82 3.63 14.25
N LYS A 69 15.63 4.17 13.05
CA LYS A 69 16.21 3.70 11.77
C LYS A 69 15.71 2.36 11.25
N GLU A 70 14.72 1.77 11.90
CA GLU A 70 14.01 0.59 11.41
C GLU A 70 13.27 0.86 10.11
N ARG A 71 13.15 -0.18 9.28
CA ARG A 71 12.46 -0.14 7.98
C ARG A 71 11.59 -1.37 7.78
N TYR A 72 10.51 -1.20 7.03
CA TYR A 72 9.54 -2.25 6.75
C TYR A 72 9.28 -2.32 5.25
N TYR A 73 9.04 -3.53 4.77
CA TYR A 73 8.69 -3.84 3.38
C TYR A 73 7.35 -4.58 3.32
N PRO A 74 6.55 -4.41 2.24
CA PRO A 74 5.37 -5.22 2.00
C PRO A 74 5.74 -6.72 1.99
N GLN A 75 4.95 -7.53 2.70
CA GLN A 75 5.02 -9.00 2.67
C GLN A 75 4.39 -9.55 1.39
#